data_AF-A0A969JK36-F1
#
_entry.id   AF-A0A969JK36-F1
#
_cell.length_a   1.000
_cell.length_b   1.000
_cell.length_c   1.000
_cell.angle_alpha   90.00
_cell.angle_beta   90.00
_cell.angle_gamma   90.00
#
_symmetry.space_group_name_H-M   'P 1'
#
loop_
_entity.id
_entity.type
_entity.pdbx_description
1 polymer ?
#
loop_
_entity_poly.entity_id
_entity_poly.type
_entity_poly.pdbx_seq_one_letter_code
_entity_poly.pdbx_strand_id
1 'polypeptide(L)'
;MGRDQSHTWNDYSYVDAIVAVRKFQKQVNYTWKPALKLYNAWHAGVPAILGEESAYKEARRNQWDYLEVKSFDDLIKALKDLQESDDLRQKIAENAAVRAREINQEQIIKIWQNIIQEKIIPTHDHWCSNSLARKVFLQKRIWGKDSREKRKQLQQLRNTFGVRTRLRSMIKF
;
A
#
# COMPACT_ATOMS: atom_id res chain seq x y z
N MET A 1 9.59 -32.12 -12.96
CA MET A 1 8.26 -31.83 -12.38
C MET A 1 8.10 -30.32 -12.30
N GLY A 2 7.34 -29.73 -13.22
CA GLY A 2 7.03 -28.30 -13.19
C GLY A 2 5.95 -28.04 -12.15
N ARG A 3 6.31 -27.38 -11.04
CA ARG A 3 5.31 -26.91 -10.07
C ARG A 3 4.53 -25.76 -10.70
N ASP A 4 3.21 -25.81 -10.54
CA ASP A 4 2.29 -24.71 -10.80
C ASP A 4 2.76 -23.47 -10.02
N GLN A 5 3.21 -22.45 -10.74
CA GLN A 5 3.80 -21.22 -10.18
C GLN A 5 2.75 -20.20 -9.74
N SER A 6 1.46 -20.50 -9.86
CA SER A 6 0.39 -19.51 -9.64
C SER A 6 0.18 -19.12 -8.16
N HIS A 7 0.71 -19.90 -7.20
CA HIS A 7 0.42 -19.71 -5.77
C HIS A 7 1.61 -19.24 -4.90
N THR A 8 2.81 -19.06 -5.45
CA THR A 8 4.03 -18.75 -4.65
C THR A 8 4.57 -17.33 -4.83
N TRP A 9 3.77 -16.41 -5.40
CA TRP A 9 4.22 -15.04 -5.72
C TRP A 9 4.69 -14.21 -4.51
N ASN A 10 4.28 -14.60 -3.30
CA ASN A 10 4.61 -13.96 -2.04
C ASN A 10 5.74 -14.67 -1.27
N ASP A 11 6.16 -15.85 -1.71
CA ASP A 11 7.22 -16.63 -1.09
C ASP A 11 8.57 -16.26 -1.72
N TYR A 12 9.43 -15.66 -0.90
CA TYR A 12 10.76 -15.21 -1.32
C TYR A 12 11.87 -16.14 -0.86
N SER A 13 11.54 -17.31 -0.28
CA SER A 13 12.52 -18.22 0.35
C SER A 13 13.56 -18.80 -0.63
N TYR A 14 13.37 -18.61 -1.93
CA TYR A 14 14.24 -19.13 -2.99
C TYR A 14 15.05 -18.04 -3.72
N VAL A 15 15.00 -16.78 -3.26
CA VAL A 15 15.82 -15.69 -3.83
C VAL A 15 16.84 -15.20 -2.82
N ASP A 16 17.99 -14.72 -3.30
CA ASP A 16 19.06 -14.24 -2.43
C ASP A 16 18.78 -12.83 -1.87
N ALA A 17 18.00 -12.03 -2.59
CA ALA A 17 17.56 -10.71 -2.17
C ALA A 17 16.33 -10.27 -2.98
N ILE A 18 15.56 -9.34 -2.43
CA ILE A 18 14.52 -8.63 -3.18
C ILE A 18 14.94 -7.20 -3.48
N VAL A 19 14.57 -6.72 -4.67
CA VAL A 19 14.67 -5.30 -5.02
C VAL A 19 13.26 -4.78 -5.28
N ALA A 20 12.82 -3.81 -4.47
CA ALA A 20 11.53 -3.15 -4.64
C ALA A 20 11.69 -1.63 -4.55
N VAL A 21 12.27 -1.07 -5.60
CA VAL A 21 12.40 0.37 -5.81
C VAL A 21 11.42 0.81 -6.91
N ARG A 22 10.41 1.60 -6.55
CA ARG A 22 9.49 2.18 -7.56
C ARG A 22 10.13 3.35 -8.31
N LYS A 23 10.77 4.24 -7.56
CA LYS A 23 11.47 5.44 -8.05
C LYS A 23 12.58 5.81 -7.06
N PHE A 24 13.66 6.39 -7.58
CA PHE A 24 14.78 6.93 -6.79
C PHE A 24 14.53 8.36 -6.26
N GLN A 25 13.31 8.87 -6.34
CA GLN A 25 12.97 10.24 -5.95
C GLN A 25 12.51 10.32 -4.49
N LYS A 26 13.04 11.29 -3.74
CA LYS A 26 12.83 11.51 -2.29
C LYS A 26 11.37 11.75 -1.83
N GLN A 27 10.46 12.10 -2.73
CA GLN A 27 9.14 12.66 -2.37
C GLN A 27 7.95 11.89 -2.94
N VAL A 28 8.08 10.57 -3.12
CA VAL A 28 6.94 9.78 -3.56
C VAL A 28 6.23 9.18 -2.36
N ASN A 29 5.19 9.87 -1.89
CA ASN A 29 4.36 9.37 -0.80
C ASN A 29 3.24 8.47 -1.36
N TYR A 30 3.42 7.16 -1.24
CA TYR A 30 2.39 6.18 -1.57
C TYR A 30 1.58 5.82 -0.31
N THR A 31 0.80 6.77 0.21
CA THR A 31 0.08 6.65 1.50
C THR A 31 -0.88 5.47 1.60
N TRP A 32 -1.30 4.90 0.46
CA TRP A 32 -2.22 3.76 0.39
C TRP A 32 -1.51 2.41 0.16
N LYS A 33 -0.19 2.39 -0.03
CA LYS A 33 0.56 1.17 -0.31
C LYS A 33 1.17 0.63 0.98
N PRO A 34 0.87 -0.61 1.37
CA PRO A 34 1.50 -1.21 2.53
C PRO A 34 2.93 -1.66 2.19
N ALA A 35 3.75 -1.85 3.23
CA ALA A 35 5.11 -2.37 3.15
C ALA A 35 5.18 -3.89 2.87
N LEU A 36 4.25 -4.44 2.08
CA LEU A 36 4.07 -5.89 1.94
C LEU A 36 5.32 -6.62 1.42
N LYS A 37 6.11 -5.97 0.54
CA LYS A 37 7.37 -6.51 0.04
C LYS A 37 8.39 -6.72 1.16
N LEU A 38 8.46 -5.78 2.11
CA LEU A 38 9.33 -5.87 3.28
C LEU A 38 8.89 -6.99 4.23
N TYR A 39 7.60 -7.09 4.52
CA TYR A 39 7.08 -8.14 5.40
C TYR A 39 7.33 -9.55 4.86
N ASN A 40 7.10 -9.76 3.56
CA ASN A 40 7.40 -11.04 2.92
C ASN A 40 8.90 -11.35 2.94
N ALA A 41 9.77 -10.36 2.78
CA ALA A 41 11.22 -10.54 2.87
C ALA A 41 11.64 -10.97 4.28
N TRP A 42 11.06 -10.37 5.32
CA TRP A 42 11.30 -10.80 6.69
C TRP A 42 10.88 -12.25 6.94
N HIS A 43 9.70 -12.66 6.46
CA HIS A 43 9.24 -14.04 6.59
C HIS A 43 10.13 -15.05 5.86
N ALA A 44 10.68 -14.67 4.71
CA ALA A 44 11.61 -15.50 3.96
C ALA A 44 13.06 -15.43 4.50
N GLY A 45 13.36 -14.53 5.44
CA GLY A 45 14.72 -14.32 5.94
C GLY A 45 15.68 -13.73 4.90
N VAL A 46 15.16 -13.08 3.85
CA VAL A 46 15.96 -12.57 2.73
C VAL A 46 16.18 -11.06 2.84
N PRO A 47 17.36 -10.55 2.46
CA PRO A 47 17.60 -9.12 2.35
C PRO A 47 16.63 -8.39 1.42
N ALA A 48 16.16 -7.23 1.86
CA ALA A 48 15.35 -6.34 1.05
C ALA A 48 16.10 -5.05 0.72
N ILE A 49 16.16 -4.71 -0.57
CA ILE A 49 16.68 -3.43 -1.07
C ILE A 49 15.51 -2.58 -1.55
N LEU A 50 15.23 -1.49 -0.83
CA LEU A 50 14.00 -0.73 -0.96
C LEU A 50 14.26 0.75 -1.20
N GLY A 51 13.32 1.40 -1.89
CA GLY A 51 13.33 2.86 -2.06
C GLY A 51 12.84 3.60 -0.81
N GLU A 52 12.86 4.93 -0.87
CA GLU A 52 12.47 5.84 0.22
C GLU A 52 10.94 5.95 0.47
N GLU A 53 10.18 4.88 0.26
CA GLU A 53 8.72 4.89 0.40
C GLU A 53 8.30 5.03 1.88
N SER A 54 7.22 5.78 2.13
CA SER A 54 6.73 6.09 3.49
C SER A 54 6.41 4.84 4.32
N ALA A 55 5.77 3.84 3.72
CA ALA A 55 5.44 2.59 4.42
C ALA A 55 6.67 1.80 4.87
N TYR A 56 7.77 1.81 4.10
CA TYR A 56 9.01 1.15 4.51
C TYR A 56 9.67 1.92 5.66
N LYS A 57 9.70 3.26 5.58
CA LYS A 57 10.22 4.12 6.63
C LYS A 57 9.46 3.99 7.94
N GLU A 58 8.13 3.88 7.89
CA GLU A 58 7.29 3.62 9.06
C GLU A 58 7.56 2.25 9.69
N ALA A 59 7.77 1.22 8.85
CA ALA A 59 8.06 -0.13 9.32
C ALA A 59 9.49 -0.32 9.87
N ARG A 60 10.41 0.59 9.51
CA ARG A 60 11.83 0.55 9.91
C ARG A 60 11.99 0.85 11.39
N ARG A 61 12.81 0.03 12.05
CA ARG A 61 13.31 0.24 13.41
C ARG A 61 14.82 0.39 13.44
N ASN A 62 15.54 -0.37 12.62
CA ASN A 62 16.99 -0.34 12.55
C ASN A 62 17.51 -0.52 11.12
N GLN A 63 18.84 -0.55 10.98
CA GLN A 63 19.49 -0.65 9.67
C GLN A 63 19.43 -2.04 9.03
N TRP A 64 19.14 -3.08 9.81
CA TRP A 64 19.04 -4.48 9.37
C TRP A 64 17.62 -4.87 8.92
N ASP A 65 16.65 -3.96 9.05
CA ASP A 65 15.30 -4.18 8.53
C ASP A 65 15.27 -4.24 7.01
N TYR A 66 16.00 -3.34 6.35
CA TYR A 66 16.21 -3.31 4.90
C TYR A 66 17.33 -2.34 4.53
N LEU A 67 17.88 -2.52 3.32
CA LEU A 67 18.83 -1.61 2.71
C LEU A 67 18.07 -0.53 1.91
N GLU A 68 18.14 0.72 2.36
CA GLU A 68 17.50 1.85 1.68
C GLU A 68 18.41 2.41 0.59
N VAL A 69 17.90 2.54 -0.64
CA VAL A 69 18.65 3.04 -1.79
C VAL A 69 17.95 4.27 -2.41
N LYS A 70 18.76 5.24 -2.86
CA LYS A 70 18.28 6.54 -3.36
C LYS A 70 18.68 6.80 -4.81
N SER A 71 19.47 5.91 -5.38
CA SER A 71 19.95 5.99 -6.75
C SER A 71 20.23 4.59 -7.30
N PHE A 72 20.45 4.52 -8.61
CA PHE A 72 20.87 3.28 -9.25
C PHE A 72 22.24 2.82 -8.74
N ASP A 73 23.17 3.75 -8.51
CA ASP A 73 24.51 3.44 -7.99
C ASP A 73 24.43 2.87 -6.56
N ASP A 74 23.56 3.42 -5.71
CA ASP A 74 23.30 2.86 -4.37
C ASP A 74 22.76 1.42 -4.45
N LEU A 75 21.88 1.15 -5.41
CA LEU A 75 21.35 -0.20 -5.65
C LEU A 75 22.44 -1.17 -6.06
N ILE A 76 23.30 -0.79 -7.01
CA ILE A 76 24.43 -1.63 -7.44
C ILE A 76 25.39 -1.86 -6.28
N LYS A 77 25.70 -0.84 -5.49
CA LYS A 77 26.53 -0.97 -4.30
C LYS A 77 25.91 -1.94 -3.29
N ALA A 78 24.64 -1.79 -2.96
CA ALA A 78 23.95 -2.66 -2.01
C ALA A 78 23.95 -4.13 -2.46
N LEU A 79 23.80 -4.39 -3.77
CA LEU A 79 23.90 -5.76 -4.31
C LEU A 79 25.31 -6.34 -4.16
N LYS A 80 26.36 -5.54 -4.41
CA LYS A 80 27.75 -5.96 -4.21
C LYS A 80 28.06 -6.23 -2.74
N ASP A 81 27.66 -5.33 -1.85
CA ASP A 81 27.84 -5.46 -0.41
C ASP A 81 27.17 -6.77 0.09
N LEU A 82 25.96 -7.07 -0.38
CA LEU A 82 25.28 -8.33 -0.07
C LEU A 82 25.97 -9.56 -0.67
N GLN A 83 26.53 -9.46 -1.87
CA GLN A 83 27.25 -10.55 -2.51
C GLN A 83 28.54 -10.90 -1.76
N GLU A 84 29.26 -9.90 -1.30
CA GLU A 84 30.60 -10.04 -0.71
C GLU A 84 30.59 -10.30 0.80
N SER A 85 29.53 -9.90 1.52
CA SER A 85 29.50 -9.96 2.99
C SER A 85 28.50 -10.99 3.54
N ASP A 86 29.02 -12.13 3.97
CA ASP A 86 28.25 -13.16 4.69
C ASP A 86 27.69 -12.64 6.02
N ASP A 87 28.49 -11.85 6.75
CA ASP A 87 28.10 -11.21 8.02
C ASP A 87 26.91 -10.26 7.83
N LEU A 88 26.89 -9.48 6.75
CA LEU A 88 25.76 -8.60 6.43
C LEU A 88 24.48 -9.41 6.20
N ARG A 89 24.56 -10.48 5.39
CA ARG A 89 23.41 -11.35 5.12
C ARG A 89 22.90 -12.00 6.41
N GLN A 90 23.81 -12.47 7.27
CA GLN A 90 23.45 -13.08 8.55
C GLN A 90 22.73 -12.08 9.47
N LYS A 91 23.27 -10.87 9.66
CA LYS A 91 22.63 -9.84 10.51
C LYS A 91 21.24 -9.48 10.04
N ILE A 92 21.04 -9.37 8.73
CA ILE A 92 19.73 -9.10 8.14
C ILE A 92 18.78 -10.28 8.38
N ALA A 93 19.22 -11.52 8.15
CA ALA A 93 18.39 -12.71 8.37
C ALA A 93 17.99 -12.90 9.84
N GLU A 94 18.91 -12.67 10.78
CA GLU A 94 18.64 -12.71 12.21
C GLU A 94 17.62 -11.65 12.64
N ASN A 95 17.79 -10.40 12.16
CA ASN A 95 16.82 -9.34 12.41
C ASN A 95 15.46 -9.67 11.78
N ALA A 96 15.44 -10.14 10.53
CA ALA A 96 14.23 -10.56 9.83
C ALA A 96 13.43 -11.61 10.63
N ALA A 97 14.09 -12.60 11.23
CA ALA A 97 13.44 -13.60 12.08
C ALA A 97 12.79 -12.99 13.34
N VAL A 98 13.33 -11.89 13.88
CA VAL A 98 12.69 -11.13 14.97
C VAL A 98 11.47 -10.39 14.42
N ARG A 99 11.61 -9.65 13.31
CA ARG A 99 10.53 -8.85 12.72
C ARG A 99 9.35 -9.71 12.26
N ALA A 100 9.61 -10.86 11.64
CA ALA A 100 8.61 -11.80 11.16
C ALA A 100 7.72 -12.35 12.28
N ARG A 101 8.26 -12.50 13.50
CA ARG A 101 7.47 -12.94 14.67
C ARG A 101 6.49 -11.88 15.13
N GLU A 102 6.79 -10.60 14.92
CA GLU A 102 5.89 -9.51 15.31
C GLU A 102 4.74 -9.33 14.31
N ILE A 103 5.05 -9.49 13.02
CA ILE A 103 4.08 -9.35 11.94
C ILE A 103 3.69 -10.75 11.49
N ASN A 104 2.88 -11.45 12.28
CA ASN A 104 2.36 -12.77 11.92
C ASN A 104 0.84 -12.80 11.93
N GLN A 105 0.28 -13.85 11.33
CA GLN A 105 -1.17 -14.00 11.18
C GLN A 105 -1.91 -13.95 12.53
N GLU A 106 -1.40 -14.60 13.57
CA GLU A 106 -2.03 -14.60 14.89
C GLU A 106 -2.06 -13.20 15.50
N GLN A 107 -0.99 -12.42 15.35
CA GLN A 107 -0.93 -11.04 15.83
C GLN A 107 -1.89 -10.14 15.07
N ILE A 108 -1.98 -10.29 13.75
CA ILE A 108 -2.93 -9.55 12.92
C ILE A 108 -4.37 -9.88 13.32
N ILE A 109 -4.69 -11.16 13.53
CA ILE A 109 -6.01 -11.59 14.01
C ILE A 109 -6.33 -10.96 15.36
N LYS A 110 -5.39 -11.00 16.32
CA LYS A 110 -5.56 -10.38 17.64
C LYS A 110 -5.83 -8.88 17.53
N ILE A 111 -5.08 -8.16 16.68
CA ILE A 111 -5.29 -6.73 16.44
C ILE A 111 -6.72 -6.48 15.92
N TRP A 112 -7.16 -7.25 14.93
CA TRP A 112 -8.51 -7.11 14.38
C TRP A 112 -9.59 -7.44 15.39
N GLN A 113 -9.44 -8.53 16.15
CA GLN A 113 -10.37 -8.91 17.22
C GLN A 113 -10.49 -7.77 18.25
N ASN A 114 -9.37 -7.25 18.73
CA ASN A 114 -9.35 -6.15 19.68
C ASN A 114 -10.01 -4.89 19.11
N ILE A 115 -9.71 -4.50 17.86
CA ILE A 115 -10.33 -3.32 17.23
C ILE A 115 -11.84 -3.53 17.09
N ILE A 116 -12.28 -4.72 16.67
CA ILE A 116 -13.70 -5.02 16.47
C ILE A 116 -14.44 -4.95 17.81
N GLN A 117 -13.91 -5.62 18.83
CA GLN A 117 -14.55 -5.74 20.15
C GLN A 117 -14.50 -4.44 20.95
N GLU A 118 -13.35 -3.77 21.00
CA GLU A 118 -13.14 -2.62 21.89
C GLU A 118 -13.55 -1.28 21.26
N LYS A 119 -13.60 -1.19 19.93
CA LYS A 119 -13.89 0.07 19.23
C LYS A 119 -15.10 -0.01 18.32
N ILE A 120 -15.12 -0.97 17.39
CA ILE A 120 -16.14 -0.98 16.34
C ILE A 120 -17.51 -1.30 16.92
N ILE A 121 -17.65 -2.39 17.69
CA ILE A 121 -18.93 -2.79 18.29
C ILE A 121 -19.47 -1.69 19.23
N PRO A 122 -18.71 -1.17 20.21
CA PRO A 122 -19.22 -0.11 21.10
C PRO A 122 -19.63 1.16 20.34
N THR A 123 -18.84 1.57 19.35
CA THR A 123 -19.16 2.76 18.53
C THR A 123 -20.41 2.52 17.69
N HIS A 124 -20.56 1.31 17.14
CA HIS A 124 -21.75 0.91 16.39
C HIS A 124 -23.00 0.88 17.27
N ASP A 125 -22.91 0.35 18.49
CA ASP A 125 -24.06 0.26 19.38
C ASP A 125 -24.50 1.63 19.87
N HIS A 126 -23.54 2.50 20.23
CA HIS A 126 -23.79 3.91 20.51
C HIS A 126 -24.46 4.64 19.33
N TRP A 127 -24.02 4.33 18.11
CA TRP A 127 -24.62 4.86 16.89
C TRP A 127 -26.08 4.39 16.70
N CYS A 128 -26.34 3.11 16.96
CA CYS A 128 -27.66 2.51 16.88
C CYS A 128 -28.63 3.04 17.93
N SER A 129 -28.17 3.33 19.14
CA SER A 129 -28.99 3.94 20.20
C SER A 129 -29.32 5.42 19.93
N ASN A 130 -28.59 6.11 19.05
CA ASN A 130 -28.82 7.51 18.71
C ASN A 130 -29.59 7.69 17.39
N SER A 131 -30.92 7.58 17.48
CA SER A 131 -31.82 7.60 16.32
C SER A 131 -31.74 8.88 15.48
N LEU A 132 -31.46 10.03 16.09
CA LEU A 132 -31.40 11.33 15.41
C LEU A 132 -30.09 11.48 14.63
N ALA A 133 -28.95 11.20 15.25
CA ALA A 133 -27.64 11.22 14.59
C ALA A 133 -27.63 10.26 13.39
N ARG A 134 -28.22 9.07 13.55
CA ARG A 134 -28.38 8.09 12.49
C ARG A 134 -29.20 8.60 11.31
N LYS A 135 -30.38 9.20 11.56
CA LYS A 135 -31.23 9.78 10.52
C LYS A 135 -30.50 10.90 9.76
N VAL A 136 -29.83 11.81 10.48
CA VAL A 136 -29.08 12.92 9.88
C VAL A 136 -27.95 12.42 8.97
N PHE A 137 -27.18 11.43 9.40
CA PHE A 137 -26.10 10.88 8.58
C PHE A 137 -26.61 10.14 7.33
N LEU A 138 -27.67 9.33 7.47
CA LEU A 138 -28.26 8.63 6.33
C LEU A 138 -28.83 9.62 5.31
N GLN A 139 -29.53 10.66 5.75
CA GLN A 139 -30.03 11.73 4.87
C GLN A 139 -28.89 12.47 4.16
N LYS A 140 -27.83 12.87 4.88
CA LYS A 140 -26.63 13.47 4.28
C LYS A 140 -26.01 12.57 3.21
N ARG A 141 -25.97 11.26 3.44
CA ARG A 141 -25.40 10.29 2.48
C ARG A 141 -26.28 10.11 1.24
N ILE A 142 -27.60 10.06 1.41
CA ILE A 142 -28.56 9.98 0.29
C ILE A 142 -28.47 11.24 -0.57
N TRP A 143 -28.58 12.43 0.05
CA TRP A 143 -28.44 13.70 -0.67
C TRP A 143 -27.07 13.87 -1.34
N GLY A 144 -26.00 13.39 -0.71
CA GLY A 144 -24.67 13.35 -1.31
C GLY A 144 -24.59 12.46 -2.56
N LYS A 145 -25.29 11.32 -2.58
CA LYS A 145 -25.38 10.45 -3.77
C LYS A 145 -26.20 11.11 -4.88
N ASP A 146 -27.37 11.65 -4.55
CA ASP A 146 -28.24 12.31 -5.53
C ASP A 146 -27.55 13.51 -6.18
N SER A 147 -26.82 14.29 -5.39
CA SER A 147 -26.03 15.43 -5.90
C SER A 147 -24.91 14.99 -6.85
N ARG A 148 -24.25 13.85 -6.58
CA ARG A 148 -23.21 13.30 -7.46
C ARG A 148 -23.81 12.78 -8.78
N GLU A 149 -24.93 12.08 -8.73
CA GLU A 149 -25.63 11.60 -9.92
C GLU A 149 -26.15 12.76 -10.77
N LYS A 150 -26.76 13.78 -10.16
CA LYS A 150 -27.15 15.01 -10.86
C LYS A 150 -25.95 15.72 -11.51
N ARG A 151 -24.81 15.79 -10.83
CA ARG A 151 -23.57 16.35 -11.42
C ARG A 151 -23.05 15.53 -12.59
N LYS A 152 -23.10 14.19 -12.52
CA LYS A 152 -22.73 13.33 -13.65
C LYS A 152 -23.67 13.52 -14.83
N GLN A 153 -24.98 13.57 -14.60
CA GLN A 153 -25.98 13.83 -15.65
C GLN A 153 -25.77 15.22 -16.29
N LEU A 154 -25.55 16.26 -15.48
CA LEU A 154 -25.23 17.60 -15.99
C LEU A 154 -23.91 17.61 -16.77
N GLN A 155 -22.89 16.87 -16.34
CA GLN A 155 -21.63 16.74 -17.07
C GLN A 155 -21.83 15.99 -18.41
N GLN A 156 -22.64 14.94 -18.43
CA GLN A 156 -22.99 14.21 -19.65
C GLN A 156 -23.77 15.11 -20.61
N LEU A 157 -24.80 15.80 -20.14
CA LEU A 157 -25.55 16.77 -20.95
C LEU A 157 -24.62 17.88 -21.45
N ARG A 158 -23.74 18.43 -20.61
CA ARG A 158 -22.75 19.44 -21.03
C ARG A 158 -21.76 18.89 -22.08
N ASN A 159 -21.37 17.63 -22.00
CA ASN A 159 -20.52 17.00 -23.01
C ASN A 159 -21.30 16.74 -24.31
N THR A 160 -22.56 16.30 -24.23
CA THR A 160 -23.44 16.05 -25.39
C THR A 160 -23.84 17.35 -26.11
N PHE A 161 -24.17 18.41 -25.37
CA PHE A 161 -24.57 19.71 -25.91
C PHE A 161 -23.38 20.64 -26.18
N GLY A 162 -22.28 20.53 -25.43
CA GLY A 162 -21.04 21.31 -25.63
C GLY A 162 -20.20 20.86 -26.82
N VAL A 163 -20.42 19.65 -27.35
CA VAL A 163 -19.86 19.21 -28.64
C VAL A 163 -20.59 19.86 -29.83
N ARG A 164 -21.80 20.42 -29.64
CA ARG A 164 -22.55 21.10 -30.72
C ARG A 164 -22.19 22.57 -30.93
N THR A 165 -21.32 23.18 -30.13
CA THR A 165 -20.89 24.59 -30.32
C THR A 165 -19.47 24.77 -30.87
N ARG A 166 -18.88 23.73 -31.48
CA ARG A 166 -17.68 23.87 -32.33
C ARG A 166 -17.94 23.30 -33.72
N LEU A 167 -18.76 23.97 -34.52
CA LEU A 167 -18.79 23.79 -35.97
C LEU A 167 -19.46 25.01 -36.63
N ARG A 168 -18.84 26.19 -36.49
CA ARG A 168 -18.97 27.31 -37.44
C ARG A 168 -17.68 28.13 -37.44
N SER A 169 -16.63 27.58 -38.03
CA SER A 169 -15.56 28.37 -38.64
C SER A 169 -14.89 27.54 -39.73
N MET A 170 -15.59 27.36 -40.84
CA MET A 170 -14.94 27.08 -42.11
C MET A 170 -15.88 27.47 -43.26
N ILE A 171 -15.36 28.37 -44.10
CA ILE A 171 -15.77 28.67 -45.48
C ILE A 171 -16.95 29.65 -45.63
N LYS A 172 -16.61 30.92 -45.88
CA LYS A 172 -17.09 31.65 -47.06
C LYS A 172 -15.90 32.39 -47.69
N PHE A 173 -15.90 32.34 -49.02
CA PHE A 173 -14.93 32.81 -50.02
C PHE A 173 -14.18 34.11 -49.68
#